data_AF-A0A059KL98-F1
#
_entry.id   AF-A0A059KL98-F1
#
_cell.length_a   1.000
_cell.length_b   1.000
_cell.length_c   1.000
_cell.angle_alpha   90.00
_cell.angle_beta   90.00
_cell.angle_gamma   90.00
#
_symmetry.space_group_name_H-M   'P 1'
#
loop_
_entity.id
_entity.type
_entity.pdbx_description
1 polymer ?
#
loop_
_entity_poly.entity_id
_entity_poly.type
_entity_poly.pdbx_seq_one_letter_code
_entity_poly.pdbx_strand_id
1 'polypeptide(L)'
;MLLCCMALVLAASARAGSPEAQTRLQYLQHCMGCHLEDGSGAPERGVPSMRGQLGRFLSVPGGREFIVQVPGVMNSGLSDADIARLMNWLLPRLSAETLPAGTAPYTEAEIARLRTTRPLDVPAARQALVDLLQTRAAAR
;
A
#
# COMPACT_ATOMS: atom_id res chain seq x y z
N MET A 1 43.14 -1.72 47.21
CA MET A 1 41.77 -1.85 47.77
C MET A 1 40.80 -2.03 46.62
N LEU A 2 40.40 -3.29 46.39
CA LEU A 2 39.29 -3.66 45.52
C LEU A 2 37.99 -3.02 46.05
N LEU A 3 37.24 -2.33 45.20
CA LEU A 3 35.79 -2.28 45.34
C LEU A 3 35.15 -2.47 43.95
N CYS A 4 34.77 -3.73 43.75
CA CYS A 4 33.82 -4.19 42.75
C CYS A 4 32.43 -3.71 43.18
N CYS A 5 31.80 -2.82 42.41
CA CYS A 5 30.36 -2.63 42.44
C CYS A 5 29.83 -2.84 41.03
N MET A 6 29.25 -4.02 40.86
CA MET A 6 28.64 -4.59 39.68
C MET A 6 27.58 -3.63 39.11
N ALA A 7 27.84 -3.08 37.91
CA ALA A 7 26.82 -2.36 37.16
C ALA A 7 25.77 -3.36 36.68
N LEU A 8 24.59 -3.33 37.29
CA LEU A 8 23.44 -4.10 36.86
C LEU A 8 22.95 -3.50 35.53
N VAL A 9 23.41 -4.05 34.41
CA VAL A 9 22.90 -3.67 33.08
C VAL A 9 21.48 -4.23 32.97
N LEU A 10 20.47 -3.39 33.20
CA LEU A 10 19.10 -3.70 32.77
C LEU A 10 19.14 -3.81 31.25
N ALA A 11 19.13 -5.04 30.74
CA ALA A 11 18.90 -5.31 29.33
C ALA A 11 17.46 -4.90 29.02
N ALA A 12 17.26 -3.64 28.61
CA ALA A 12 16.01 -3.19 28.03
C ALA A 12 15.80 -3.98 26.74
N SER A 13 14.97 -5.02 26.80
CA SER A 13 14.52 -5.72 25.59
C SER A 13 13.70 -4.71 24.79
N ALA A 14 14.31 -4.13 23.75
CA ALA A 14 13.59 -3.36 22.75
C ALA A 14 12.50 -4.28 22.18
N ARG A 15 11.24 -4.02 22.54
CA ARG A 15 10.12 -4.69 21.89
C ARG A 15 10.11 -4.20 20.44
N ALA A 16 10.60 -5.03 19.53
CA ALA A 16 10.24 -4.86 18.13
C ALA A 16 8.70 -4.91 18.05
N GLY A 17 8.09 -3.87 17.47
CA GLY A 17 6.64 -3.84 17.26
C GLY A 17 6.18 -5.02 16.42
N SER A 18 4.89 -5.37 16.49
CA SER A 18 4.35 -6.44 15.64
C SER A 18 4.50 -6.09 14.15
N PRO A 19 4.58 -7.09 13.25
CA PRO A 19 4.62 -6.83 11.81
C PRO A 19 3.46 -5.97 11.30
N GLU A 20 2.26 -6.12 11.88
CA GLU A 20 1.12 -5.25 11.55
C GLU A 20 1.34 -3.81 12.03
N ALA A 21 1.85 -3.60 13.25
CA ALA A 21 2.15 -2.27 13.76
C ALA A 21 3.21 -1.56 12.90
N GLN A 22 4.23 -2.29 12.44
CA GLN A 22 5.22 -1.79 11.51
C GLN A 22 4.60 -1.41 10.15
N THR A 23 3.74 -2.26 9.61
CA THR A 23 3.04 -1.99 8.34
C THR A 23 2.13 -0.76 8.43
N ARG A 24 1.40 -0.62 9.54
CA ARG A 24 0.61 0.58 9.84
C ARG A 24 1.50 1.82 9.92
N LEU A 25 2.64 1.74 10.60
CA LEU A 25 3.58 2.85 10.69
C LEU A 25 4.10 3.26 9.30
N GLN A 26 4.41 2.30 8.43
CA GLN A 26 4.80 2.58 7.04
C GLN A 26 3.70 3.33 6.28
N TYR A 27 2.43 2.95 6.44
CA TYR A 27 1.31 3.71 5.87
C TYR A 27 1.29 5.16 6.37
N LEU A 28 1.42 5.35 7.69
CA LEU A 28 1.39 6.67 8.31
C LEU A 28 2.56 7.56 7.84
N GLN A 29 3.75 6.98 7.68
CA GLN A 29 4.95 7.71 7.29
C GLN A 29 5.01 8.04 5.79
N HIS A 30 4.51 7.13 4.93
CA HIS A 30 4.74 7.23 3.49
C HIS A 30 3.49 7.60 2.69
N CYS A 31 2.28 7.43 3.23
CA CYS A 31 1.04 7.53 2.44
C CYS A 31 -0.02 8.46 3.05
N MET A 32 -0.18 8.45 4.38
CA MET A 32 -1.21 9.22 5.08
C MET A 32 -1.15 10.72 4.78
N GLY A 33 0.05 11.29 4.60
CA GLY A 33 0.21 12.72 4.33
C GLY A 33 -0.61 13.22 3.12
N CYS A 34 -0.86 12.34 2.13
CA CYS A 34 -1.75 12.64 1.00
C CYS A 34 -3.11 11.98 1.17
N HIS A 35 -3.15 10.68 1.51
CA HIS A 35 -4.38 9.89 1.46
C HIS A 35 -5.21 9.91 2.75
N LEU A 36 -4.78 10.64 3.77
CA LEU A 36 -5.35 10.65 5.12
C LEU A 36 -5.30 9.27 5.81
N GLU A 37 -5.58 9.24 7.11
CA GLU A 37 -5.41 8.02 7.91
C GLU A 37 -6.35 6.89 7.48
N ASP A 38 -7.58 7.23 7.09
CA ASP A 38 -8.61 6.28 6.67
C ASP A 38 -8.59 5.99 5.15
N GLY A 39 -7.66 6.60 4.41
CA GLY A 39 -7.55 6.46 2.96
C GLY A 39 -8.60 7.24 2.17
N SER A 40 -9.35 8.17 2.79
CA SER A 40 -10.34 8.98 2.06
C SER A 40 -9.71 9.90 1.02
N GLY A 41 -8.44 10.27 1.20
CA GLY A 41 -7.76 11.28 0.38
C GLY A 41 -8.40 12.65 0.48
N ALA A 42 -8.07 13.48 -0.51
CA ALA A 42 -8.62 14.82 -0.72
C ALA A 42 -8.98 14.98 -2.22
N PRO A 43 -10.09 14.37 -2.69
CA PRO A 43 -10.44 14.35 -4.12
C PRO A 43 -10.57 15.74 -4.73
N GLU A 44 -11.04 16.72 -3.94
CA GLU A 44 -11.16 18.13 -4.31
C GLU A 44 -9.80 18.80 -4.58
N ARG A 45 -8.70 18.18 -4.14
CA ARG A 45 -7.31 18.61 -4.37
C ARG A 45 -6.55 17.65 -5.27
N GLY A 46 -7.25 16.76 -5.96
CA GLY A 46 -6.65 15.78 -6.87
C GLY A 46 -5.99 14.58 -6.20
N VAL A 47 -6.14 14.40 -4.87
CA VAL A 47 -5.68 13.19 -4.19
C VAL A 47 -6.83 12.19 -4.10
N PRO A 48 -6.80 11.08 -4.86
CA PRO A 48 -7.94 10.17 -4.92
C PRO A 48 -8.15 9.42 -3.61
N SER A 49 -9.41 9.08 -3.34
CA SER A 49 -9.74 8.11 -2.29
C SER A 49 -9.25 6.72 -2.68
N MET A 50 -8.70 5.98 -1.72
CA MET A 50 -8.36 4.57 -1.85
C MET A 50 -9.50 3.65 -1.38
N ARG A 51 -10.46 4.18 -0.61
CA ARG A 51 -11.58 3.43 -0.04
C ARG A 51 -12.46 2.86 -1.16
N GLY A 52 -12.57 1.53 -1.20
CA GLY A 52 -13.24 0.75 -2.24
C GLY A 52 -12.60 0.82 -3.64
N GLN A 53 -11.71 1.78 -3.91
CA GLN A 53 -11.12 1.96 -5.23
C GLN A 53 -10.00 0.95 -5.50
N LEU A 54 -9.19 0.61 -4.50
CA LEU A 54 -8.11 -0.36 -4.68
C LEU A 54 -8.68 -1.72 -5.09
N GLY A 55 -9.72 -2.21 -4.40
CA GLY A 55 -10.39 -3.47 -4.76
C GLY A 55 -11.01 -3.43 -6.15
N ARG A 56 -11.64 -2.31 -6.54
CA ARG A 56 -12.20 -2.14 -7.89
C ARG A 56 -11.13 -2.27 -8.97
N PHE A 57 -9.98 -1.63 -8.83
CA PHE A 57 -8.90 -1.74 -9.84
C PHE A 57 -8.41 -3.18 -10.02
N LEU A 58 -8.41 -4.01 -8.97
CA LEU A 58 -8.07 -5.43 -9.10
C LEU A 58 -9.06 -6.24 -9.98
N SER A 59 -10.23 -5.67 -10.31
CA SER A 59 -11.24 -6.34 -11.14
C SER A 59 -11.10 -6.09 -12.64
N VAL A 60 -10.11 -5.30 -13.07
CA VAL A 60 -9.86 -4.96 -14.48
C VAL A 60 -8.39 -5.19 -14.86
N PRO A 61 -8.10 -5.53 -16.12
CA PRO A 61 -6.73 -5.69 -16.60
C PRO A 61 -5.89 -4.42 -16.35
N GLY A 62 -4.66 -4.57 -15.87
CA GLY A 62 -3.74 -3.47 -15.61
C GLY A 62 -3.95 -2.74 -14.27
N GLY A 63 -5.07 -2.96 -13.57
CA GLY A 63 -5.37 -2.22 -12.35
C GLY A 63 -4.54 -2.67 -11.14
N ARG A 64 -4.17 -3.95 -11.08
CA ARG A 64 -3.29 -4.49 -10.04
C ARG A 64 -1.88 -3.92 -10.15
N GLU A 65 -1.38 -3.80 -11.37
CA GLU A 65 -0.08 -3.22 -11.72
C GLU A 65 -0.07 -1.72 -11.42
N PHE A 66 -1.12 -1.02 -11.84
CA PHE A 66 -1.24 0.43 -11.64
C PHE A 66 -1.12 0.85 -10.17
N ILE A 67 -1.74 0.11 -9.23
CA ILE A 67 -1.63 0.40 -7.79
C ILE A 67 -0.17 0.42 -7.32
N VAL A 68 0.66 -0.50 -7.82
CA VAL A 68 2.09 -0.57 -7.46
C VAL A 68 2.89 0.54 -8.14
N GLN A 69 2.46 0.97 -9.33
CA GLN A 69 3.19 1.91 -10.18
C GLN A 69 2.87 3.39 -9.91
N VAL A 70 1.94 3.70 -9.00
CA VAL A 70 1.66 5.08 -8.62
C VAL A 70 2.90 5.75 -7.99
N PRO A 71 3.11 7.07 -8.18
CA PRO A 71 4.30 7.76 -7.69
C PRO A 71 4.58 7.55 -6.21
N GLY A 72 3.55 7.54 -5.35
CA GLY A 72 3.70 7.36 -3.91
C GLY A 72 4.32 6.01 -3.53
N VAL A 73 3.96 4.93 -4.22
CA VAL A 73 4.51 3.59 -3.96
C VAL A 73 5.93 3.48 -4.50
N MET A 74 6.10 3.87 -5.77
CA MET A 74 7.38 3.80 -6.48
C MET A 74 8.49 4.58 -5.78
N ASN A 75 8.16 5.73 -5.19
CA ASN A 75 9.11 6.66 -4.60
C ASN A 75 9.14 6.60 -3.05
N SER A 76 8.47 5.63 -2.42
CA SER A 76 8.32 5.55 -0.95
C SER A 76 9.61 5.30 -0.18
N GLY A 77 10.65 4.76 -0.83
CA GLY A 77 11.85 4.25 -0.16
C GLY A 77 11.66 2.90 0.54
N LEU A 78 10.45 2.31 0.49
CA LEU A 78 10.16 0.99 1.03
C LEU A 78 10.74 -0.12 0.15
N SER A 79 11.14 -1.22 0.80
CA SER A 79 11.56 -2.45 0.12
C SER A 79 10.38 -3.11 -0.59
N ASP A 80 10.66 -3.99 -1.56
CA ASP A 80 9.60 -4.72 -2.27
C ASP A 80 8.80 -5.63 -1.33
N ALA A 81 9.47 -6.21 -0.33
CA ALA A 81 8.84 -6.99 0.71
C ALA A 81 7.91 -6.15 1.60
N ASP A 82 8.32 -4.92 1.95
CA ASP A 82 7.50 -3.98 2.72
C ASP A 82 6.28 -3.53 1.91
N ILE A 83 6.45 -3.19 0.63
CA ILE A 83 5.33 -2.80 -0.24
C ILE A 83 4.35 -3.98 -0.39
N ALA A 84 4.83 -5.21 -0.58
CA ALA A 84 3.95 -6.38 -0.65
C ALA A 84 3.13 -6.53 0.64
N ARG A 85 3.76 -6.42 1.81
CA ARG A 85 3.06 -6.43 3.12
C ARG A 85 2.05 -5.30 3.23
N LEU A 86 2.44 -4.08 2.87
CA LEU A 86 1.59 -2.90 2.93
C LEU A 86 0.36 -3.03 2.03
N MET A 87 0.51 -3.50 0.79
CA MET A 87 -0.61 -3.72 -0.12
C MET A 87 -1.57 -4.79 0.41
N ASN A 88 -1.02 -5.90 0.94
CA ASN A 88 -1.82 -6.98 1.52
C ASN A 88 -2.52 -6.56 2.81
N TRP A 89 -2.02 -5.55 3.53
CA TRP A 89 -2.68 -4.94 4.68
C TRP A 89 -3.75 -3.92 4.26
N LEU A 90 -3.48 -3.08 3.25
CA LEU A 90 -4.40 -2.02 2.79
C LEU A 90 -5.63 -2.56 2.07
N LEU A 91 -5.46 -3.54 1.16
CA LEU A 91 -6.56 -4.06 0.33
C LEU A 91 -7.79 -4.51 1.14
N PRO A 92 -7.68 -5.44 2.09
CA PRO A 92 -8.83 -5.86 2.87
C PRO A 92 -9.34 -4.75 3.80
N ARG A 93 -8.47 -3.85 4.25
CA ARG A 93 -8.84 -2.79 5.21
C ARG A 93 -9.60 -1.63 4.56
N LEU A 94 -9.26 -1.27 3.32
CA LEU A 94 -9.86 -0.16 2.61
C LEU A 94 -10.88 -0.60 1.55
N SER A 95 -10.87 -1.86 1.12
CA SER A 95 -11.61 -2.31 -0.05
C SER A 95 -12.31 -3.67 0.13
N ALA A 96 -12.56 -4.13 1.37
CA ALA A 96 -13.20 -5.42 1.66
C ALA A 96 -14.42 -5.72 0.78
N GLU A 97 -15.34 -4.77 0.63
CA GLU A 97 -16.60 -4.93 -0.12
C GLU A 97 -16.41 -5.01 -1.64
N THR A 98 -15.28 -4.52 -2.15
CA THR A 98 -15.00 -4.41 -3.59
C THR A 98 -13.91 -5.34 -4.07
N LEU A 99 -13.22 -6.01 -3.14
CA LEU A 99 -12.10 -6.90 -3.45
C LEU A 99 -12.63 -8.16 -4.15
N PRO A 100 -12.15 -8.50 -5.35
CA PRO A 100 -12.57 -9.73 -6.03
C PRO A 100 -12.29 -10.97 -5.17
N ALA A 101 -13.26 -11.88 -5.11
CA ALA A 101 -13.09 -13.16 -4.42
C ALA A 101 -11.89 -13.93 -5.01
N GLY A 102 -11.08 -14.55 -4.15
CA GLY A 102 -9.89 -15.28 -4.56
C GLY A 102 -8.71 -14.41 -5.01
N THR A 103 -8.73 -13.10 -4.71
CA THR A 103 -7.57 -12.22 -4.94
C THR A 103 -6.32 -12.82 -4.29
N ALA A 104 -5.30 -13.11 -5.11
CA ALA A 104 -4.00 -13.56 -4.63
C ALA A 104 -3.26 -12.39 -3.93
N PRO A 105 -2.56 -12.67 -2.81
CA PRO A 105 -1.74 -11.67 -2.15
C PRO A 105 -0.62 -11.20 -3.09
N TYR A 106 -0.21 -9.93 -2.98
CA TYR A 106 1.01 -9.45 -3.59
C TYR A 106 2.22 -10.19 -3.03
N THR A 107 3.15 -10.55 -3.92
CA THR A 107 4.42 -11.14 -3.55
C THR A 107 5.56 -10.14 -3.74
N GLU A 108 6.64 -10.28 -2.98
CA GLU A 108 7.84 -9.46 -3.16
C GLU A 108 8.35 -9.52 -4.60
N ALA A 109 8.45 -10.72 -5.18
CA ALA A 109 8.90 -10.91 -6.56
C ALA A 109 7.98 -10.24 -7.59
N GLU A 110 6.67 -10.20 -7.33
CA GLU A 110 5.73 -9.44 -8.15
C GLU A 110 5.96 -7.94 -8.04
N ILE A 111 6.08 -7.40 -6.82
CA ILE A 111 6.37 -5.98 -6.62
C ILE A 111 7.66 -5.59 -7.32
N ALA A 112 8.73 -6.36 -7.16
CA ALA A 112 10.01 -6.13 -7.80
C ALA A 112 9.87 -6.01 -9.32
N ARG A 113 9.13 -6.94 -9.96
CA ARG A 113 8.86 -6.88 -11.41
C ARG A 113 8.04 -5.65 -11.78
N LEU A 114 6.97 -5.36 -11.05
CA LEU A 114 6.06 -4.25 -11.38
C LEU A 114 6.73 -2.88 -11.27
N ARG A 115 7.71 -2.74 -10.36
CA ARG A 115 8.49 -1.50 -10.17
C ARG A 115 9.55 -1.27 -11.26
N THR A 116 9.79 -2.21 -12.16
CA THR A 116 10.70 -2.01 -13.30
C THR A 116 10.11 -1.13 -14.40
N THR A 117 8.80 -0.91 -14.37
CA THR A 117 8.09 -0.07 -15.34
C THR A 117 7.17 0.91 -14.63
N ARG A 118 6.84 2.01 -15.30
CA ARG A 118 5.85 2.97 -14.80
C ARG A 118 5.10 3.61 -15.96
N PRO A 119 3.82 3.97 -15.80
CA PRO A 119 3.11 4.77 -16.79
C PRO A 119 3.82 6.11 -17.01
N LEU A 120 3.96 6.51 -18.27
CA LEU A 120 4.50 7.84 -18.61
C LEU A 120 3.55 8.95 -18.15
N ASP A 121 2.25 8.71 -18.30
CA ASP A 121 1.17 9.59 -17.85
C ASP A 121 0.30 8.82 -16.86
N VAL A 122 0.55 9.04 -15.57
CA VAL A 122 -0.18 8.37 -14.47
C VAL A 122 -1.66 8.79 -14.45
N PRO A 123 -2.02 10.08 -14.56
CA PRO A 123 -3.42 10.49 -14.72
C PRO A 123 -4.15 9.78 -15.87
N ALA A 124 -3.56 9.74 -17.07
CA ALA A 124 -4.17 9.08 -18.22
C ALA A 124 -4.32 7.57 -18.00
N ALA A 125 -3.30 6.90 -17.45
CA ALA A 125 -3.38 5.48 -17.11
C ALA A 125 -4.48 5.20 -16.09
N ARG A 126 -4.65 6.06 -15.09
CA ARG A 126 -5.75 5.96 -14.13
C ARG A 126 -7.10 6.10 -14.82
N GLN A 127 -7.24 7.09 -15.70
CA GLN A 127 -8.50 7.36 -16.39
C GLN A 127 -8.93 6.17 -17.23
N ALA A 128 -8.00 5.56 -17.97
CA ALA A 128 -8.28 4.35 -18.74
C ALA A 128 -8.83 3.20 -17.88
N LEU A 129 -8.30 3.01 -16.66
CA LEU A 129 -8.83 2.00 -15.72
C LEU A 129 -10.22 2.35 -15.20
N VAL A 130 -10.50 3.63 -14.98
CA VAL A 130 -11.84 4.09 -14.58
C VAL A 130 -12.86 3.83 -15.70
N ASP A 131 -12.50 4.10 -16.94
CA ASP A 131 -13.36 3.87 -18.11
C ASP A 131 -13.66 2.37 -18.29
N LEU A 132 -12.65 1.51 -18.09
CA LEU A 132 -12.82 0.05 -18.07
C LEU A 132 -13.80 -0.41 -16.98
N LEU A 133 -13.69 0.16 -15.77
CA LEU A 133 -14.61 -0.15 -14.67
C LEU A 133 -16.05 0.25 -14.97
N GLN A 134 -16.25 1.43 -15.57
CA GLN A 134 -17.57 1.90 -15.97
C GLN A 134 -18.19 1.01 -17.06
N THR A 135 -17.41 0.65 -18.07
CA THR A 135 -17.85 -0.25 -19.15
C THR A 135 -18.27 -1.61 -18.59
N ARG A 136 -17.49 -2.18 -17.68
CA ARG A 136 -17.82 -3.44 -17.02
C ARG A 136 -19.08 -3.36 -16.16
N ALA A 137 -19.30 -2.24 -15.48
CA ALA A 137 -20.51 -2.03 -14.67
C ALA A 137 -21.76 -1.93 -15.54
N ALA A 138 -21.67 -1.29 -16.71
CA ALA A 138 -22.78 -1.18 -17.66
C ALA A 138 -23.13 -2.52 -18.36
N ALA A 139 -22.19 -3.47 -18.39
CA ALA A 139 -22.38 -4.80 -18.99
C ALA A 139 -22.96 -5.85 -18.01
N ARG A 140 -23.27 -5.47 -16.77
CA ARG A 140 -23.88 -6.32 -15.73
C ARG A 140 -25.33 -5.95 -15.52
#